data_AF-A0A662XH32-F1
#
_entry.id   AF-A0A662XH32-F1
#
_cell.length_a   1.000
_cell.length_b   1.000
_cell.length_c   1.000
_cell.angle_alpha   90.00
_cell.angle_beta   90.00
_cell.angle_gamma   90.00
#
_symmetry.space_group_name_H-M   'P 1'
#
loop_
_entity.id
_entity.type
_entity.pdbx_description
1 polymer ?
#
loop_
_entity_poly.entity_id
_entity_poly.type
_entity_poly.pdbx_seq_one_letter_code
_entity_poly.pdbx_strand_id
1 'polypeptide(L)'
;MVVKAGDAVLVYYDLLIFDAVVLKVAEDSDGQSSGGSVKTYFIHFSGWSDNWDEWIAAENVLEDTPENRERQKEAKAALATPRREAQCEEGTTANRPVSVPGSERLVAMIGWMKTLDDSLMQLDKQVKDLVREQISREAGNVALKKRKAEADVQKAELEVEVARDLKRVKVAEETALARKRLKDAGISQEEIDAILPAAR
;
A
#
# COMPACT_ATOMS: atom_id res chain seq x y z
N MET A 1 36.46 -21.16 -12.96
CA MET A 1 35.31 -20.94 -13.86
C MET A 1 35.59 -19.68 -14.67
N VAL A 2 35.56 -19.76 -16.00
CA VAL A 2 35.80 -18.60 -16.90
C VAL A 2 34.54 -18.39 -17.72
N VAL A 3 33.54 -17.78 -17.11
CA VAL A 3 32.27 -17.41 -17.78
C VAL A 3 32.41 -16.01 -18.35
N LYS A 4 31.99 -15.80 -19.60
CA LYS A 4 32.04 -14.50 -20.27
C LYS A 4 30.63 -13.94 -20.48
N ALA A 5 30.56 -12.63 -20.72
CA ALA A 5 29.32 -12.01 -21.18
C ALA A 5 28.92 -12.61 -22.54
N GLY A 6 27.66 -13.02 -22.65
CA GLY A 6 27.07 -13.70 -23.80
C GLY A 6 26.94 -15.22 -23.64
N ASP A 7 27.57 -15.82 -22.62
CA ASP A 7 27.51 -17.27 -22.42
C ASP A 7 26.18 -17.70 -21.78
N ALA A 8 25.68 -18.85 -22.22
CA ALA A 8 24.55 -19.52 -21.57
C ALA A 8 25.03 -20.24 -20.32
N VAL A 9 24.34 -19.99 -19.21
CA VAL A 9 24.68 -20.50 -17.88
C VAL A 9 23.45 -21.04 -17.18
N LEU A 10 23.69 -21.84 -16.15
CA LEU A 10 22.67 -22.37 -15.26
C LEU A 10 22.79 -21.65 -13.92
N VAL A 11 21.68 -21.18 -13.36
CA VAL A 11 21.71 -20.37 -12.13
C VAL A 11 20.89 -21.03 -11.05
N TYR A 12 21.50 -21.23 -9.89
CA TYR A 12 20.81 -21.66 -8.69
C TYR A 12 19.97 -20.52 -8.13
N TYR A 13 18.68 -20.79 -7.98
CA TYR A 13 17.75 -19.91 -7.29
C TYR A 13 16.89 -20.77 -6.34
N ASP A 14 17.23 -20.71 -5.05
CA ASP A 14 16.70 -21.60 -4.00
C ASP A 14 16.82 -23.09 -4.36
N LEU A 15 15.69 -23.73 -4.67
CA LEU A 15 15.55 -25.17 -4.89
C LEU A 15 15.59 -25.54 -6.37
N LEU A 16 15.63 -24.55 -7.26
CA LEU A 16 15.57 -24.74 -8.70
C LEU A 16 16.82 -24.20 -9.39
N ILE A 17 17.08 -24.77 -10.57
CA ILE A 17 18.15 -24.32 -11.47
C ILE A 17 17.49 -23.80 -12.74
N PHE A 18 17.75 -22.54 -13.07
CA PHE A 18 17.19 -21.86 -14.22
C PHE A 18 18.22 -21.68 -15.33
N ASP A 19 17.74 -21.64 -16.58
CA ASP A 19 18.56 -21.31 -17.73
C ASP A 19 18.66 -19.77 -17.81
N ALA A 20 19.88 -19.25 -17.93
CA ALA A 20 20.16 -17.82 -17.96
C ALA A 20 21.28 -17.50 -18.96
N VAL A 21 21.39 -16.21 -19.32
CA VAL A 21 22.45 -15.68 -20.18
C VAL A 21 23.18 -14.59 -19.42
N VAL A 22 24.51 -14.62 -19.46
CA VAL A 22 25.31 -13.57 -18.82
C VAL A 22 25.31 -12.32 -19.67
N LEU A 23 24.91 -11.19 -19.10
CA LEU A 23 24.93 -9.89 -19.76
C LEU A 23 26.20 -9.11 -19.44
N LYS A 24 26.64 -9.10 -18.18
CA LYS A 24 27.83 -8.36 -17.72
C LYS A 24 28.59 -9.15 -16.67
N VAL A 25 29.89 -8.89 -16.60
CA VAL A 25 30.79 -9.46 -15.58
C VAL A 25 31.41 -8.29 -14.81
N ALA A 26 31.34 -8.35 -13.48
CA ALA A 26 32.03 -7.43 -12.59
C ALA A 26 33.01 -8.21 -11.71
N GLU A 27 34.20 -7.65 -11.53
CA GLU A 27 35.21 -8.17 -10.60
C GLU A 27 35.40 -7.09 -9.53
N ASP A 28 34.99 -7.37 -8.30
CA ASP A 28 35.17 -6.42 -7.21
C ASP A 28 36.65 -6.43 -6.80
N SER A 29 37.36 -5.35 -7.16
CA SER A 29 38.78 -5.15 -6.88
C SER A 29 39.02 -4.41 -5.56
N ASP A 30 38.13 -4.55 -4.58
CA ASP A 30 38.28 -3.88 -3.30
C ASP A 30 39.00 -4.81 -2.31
N GLY A 31 40.32 -4.67 -2.32
CA GLY A 31 41.23 -5.31 -1.39
C GLY A 31 41.05 -4.78 0.02
N GLN A 32 40.06 -5.28 0.75
CA GLN A 32 40.05 -5.18 2.21
C GLN A 32 39.24 -6.33 2.83
N SER A 33 39.96 -7.43 3.10
CA SER A 33 39.67 -8.54 4.04
C SER A 33 39.68 -9.90 3.35
N SER A 34 40.80 -10.61 3.51
CA SER A 34 40.83 -12.07 3.55
C SER A 34 40.44 -12.83 2.27
N GLY A 35 41.28 -12.73 1.23
CA GLY A 35 41.57 -13.85 0.33
C GLY A 35 40.47 -14.30 -0.64
N GLY A 36 40.19 -13.51 -1.67
CA GLY A 36 39.51 -13.98 -2.89
C GLY A 36 38.84 -12.84 -3.64
N SER A 37 39.14 -12.67 -4.93
CA SER A 37 38.37 -11.78 -5.81
C SER A 37 36.95 -12.35 -5.97
N VAL A 38 35.94 -11.65 -5.46
CA VAL A 38 34.54 -12.02 -5.63
C VAL A 38 34.11 -11.58 -7.02
N LYS A 39 33.75 -12.55 -7.88
CA LYS A 39 33.22 -12.27 -9.21
C LYS A 39 31.70 -12.30 -9.17
N THR A 40 31.07 -11.29 -9.73
CA THR A 40 29.61 -11.20 -9.86
C THR A 40 29.22 -11.11 -11.33
N TYR A 41 28.09 -11.72 -11.67
CA TYR A 41 27.58 -11.81 -13.04
C TYR A 41 26.18 -11.21 -13.08
N PHE A 42 25.98 -10.25 -13.98
CA PHE A 42 24.63 -9.76 -14.29
C PHE A 42 23.99 -10.71 -15.29
N ILE A 43 22.90 -11.36 -14.91
CA ILE A 43 22.27 -12.41 -15.70
C ILE A 43 20.85 -12.03 -16.12
N HIS A 44 20.42 -12.59 -17.25
CA HIS A 44 19.04 -12.56 -17.71
C HIS A 44 18.48 -13.98 -17.73
N PHE A 45 17.33 -14.19 -17.09
CA PHE A 45 16.68 -15.51 -17.05
C PHE A 45 15.91 -15.78 -18.34
N SER A 46 16.19 -16.91 -18.98
CA SER A 46 15.55 -17.27 -20.25
C SER A 46 14.03 -17.47 -20.08
N GLY A 47 13.25 -16.68 -20.81
CA GLY A 47 11.78 -16.71 -20.77
C GLY A 47 11.14 -15.82 -19.70
N TRP A 48 11.94 -15.01 -19.01
CA TRP A 48 11.47 -14.00 -18.05
C TRP A 48 11.68 -12.59 -18.62
N SER A 49 11.05 -11.58 -18.02
CA SER A 49 11.25 -10.18 -18.43
C SER A 49 12.51 -9.59 -17.80
N ASP A 50 13.05 -8.55 -18.45
CA ASP A 50 14.26 -7.82 -18.03
C ASP A 50 14.18 -7.23 -16.60
N ASN A 51 12.98 -7.12 -16.03
CA ASN A 51 12.78 -6.70 -14.64
C ASN A 51 13.33 -7.71 -13.62
N TRP A 52 13.61 -8.94 -14.04
CA TRP A 52 14.15 -10.01 -13.21
C TRP A 52 15.67 -10.19 -13.39
N ASP A 53 16.32 -9.29 -14.13
CA ASP A 53 17.76 -9.31 -14.31
C ASP A 53 18.46 -8.90 -13.01
N GLU A 54 19.39 -9.73 -12.54
CA GLU A 54 20.02 -9.56 -11.23
C GLU A 54 21.53 -9.84 -11.28
N TRP A 55 22.27 -9.21 -10.35
CA TRP A 55 23.67 -9.52 -10.09
C TRP A 55 23.78 -10.74 -9.17
N ILE A 56 24.33 -11.82 -9.70
CA ILE A 56 24.48 -13.09 -8.99
C ILE A 56 25.97 -13.37 -8.73
N ALA A 57 26.28 -13.82 -7.52
CA ALA A 57 27.62 -14.25 -7.16
C ALA A 57 28.06 -15.49 -7.95
N ALA A 58 29.35 -15.60 -8.26
CA ALA A 58 29.90 -16.72 -9.02
C ALA A 58 29.58 -18.11 -8.45
N GLU A 59 29.32 -18.23 -7.15
CA GLU A 59 28.98 -19.49 -6.48
C GLU A 59 27.63 -20.07 -6.93
N ASN A 60 26.69 -19.19 -7.31
CA ASN A 60 25.35 -19.58 -7.75
C ASN A 60 25.25 -19.76 -9.26
N VAL A 61 26.31 -19.46 -10.01
CA VAL A 61 26.38 -19.62 -11.46
C VAL A 61 27.11 -20.93 -11.78
N LEU A 62 26.46 -21.77 -12.56
CA LEU A 62 26.97 -23.03 -13.08
C LEU A 62 27.17 -22.93 -14.59
N GLU A 63 28.19 -23.61 -15.09
CA GLU A 63 28.39 -23.78 -16.53
C GLU A 63 27.37 -24.78 -17.11
N ASP A 64 27.01 -24.60 -18.38
CA ASP A 64 26.11 -25.51 -19.10
C ASP A 64 26.81 -26.84 -19.48
N THR A 65 27.08 -27.66 -18.47
CA THR A 65 27.61 -29.01 -18.61
C THR A 65 26.48 -30.05 -18.52
N PRO A 66 26.64 -31.23 -19.15
CA PRO A 66 25.61 -32.28 -19.08
C PRO A 66 25.30 -32.73 -17.64
N GLU A 67 26.30 -32.72 -16.76
CA GLU A 67 26.12 -33.02 -15.33
C GLU A 67 25.23 -31.97 -14.63
N ASN A 68 25.46 -30.68 -14.88
CA ASN A 68 24.63 -29.61 -14.30
C ASN A 68 23.20 -29.64 -14.85
N ARG A 69 23.02 -30.05 -16.11
CA ARG A 69 21.69 -30.28 -16.70
C ARG A 69 20.96 -31.46 -16.06
N GLU A 70 21.66 -32.51 -15.67
CA GLU A 70 21.06 -33.60 -14.88
C GLU A 70 20.63 -33.11 -13.50
N ARG A 71 21.47 -32.33 -12.81
CA ARG A 71 21.10 -31.69 -11.52
C ARG A 71 19.87 -30.79 -11.66
N GLN A 72 19.73 -30.07 -12.76
CA GLN A 72 18.54 -29.27 -13.04
C GLN A 72 17.28 -30.15 -13.18
N LYS A 73 17.39 -31.29 -13.88
CA LYS A 73 16.27 -32.24 -14.03
C LYS A 73 15.91 -32.88 -12.69
N GLU A 74 16.91 -33.26 -11.90
CA GLU A 74 16.71 -33.85 -10.58
C GLU A 74 16.05 -32.86 -9.62
N ALA A 75 16.51 -31.60 -9.58
CA ALA A 75 15.89 -30.54 -8.77
C ALA A 75 14.41 -30.33 -9.13
N LYS A 76 14.08 -30.30 -10.43
CA LYS A 76 12.70 -30.21 -10.92
C LYS A 76 11.88 -31.46 -10.55
N ALA A 77 12.47 -32.65 -10.65
CA ALA A 77 11.81 -33.90 -10.31
C ALA A 77 11.54 -34.03 -8.80
N ALA A 78 12.47 -33.63 -7.95
CA ALA A 78 12.35 -33.67 -6.50
C ALA A 78 11.19 -32.79 -5.98
N LEU A 79 10.98 -31.62 -6.60
CA LEU A 79 9.84 -30.75 -6.30
C LEU A 79 8.52 -31.26 -6.88
N ALA A 80 8.56 -31.94 -8.03
CA ALA A 80 7.37 -32.51 -8.68
C ALA A 80 6.87 -33.78 -7.97
N THR A 81 7.76 -34.55 -7.34
CA THR A 81 7.35 -35.65 -6.47
C THR A 81 6.81 -35.10 -5.16
N PRO A 82 5.54 -35.38 -4.78
CA PRO A 82 5.09 -35.07 -3.45
C PRO A 82 5.96 -35.86 -2.47
N ARG A 83 6.72 -35.15 -1.64
CA ARG A 83 7.47 -35.72 -0.53
C ARG A 83 6.49 -36.46 0.37
N ARG A 84 6.34 -37.77 0.16
CA ARG A 84 5.80 -38.64 1.20
C ARG A 84 6.90 -38.74 2.23
N GLU A 85 6.80 -37.88 3.22
CA GLU A 85 7.58 -37.99 4.44
C GLU A 85 7.37 -39.40 5.00
N ALA A 86 8.48 -40.10 5.21
CA ALA A 86 8.50 -41.42 5.78
C ALA A 86 8.10 -41.34 7.25
N GLN A 87 7.07 -42.12 7.64
CA GLN A 87 7.06 -42.93 8.86
C GLN A 87 5.92 -43.97 8.78
N CYS A 88 6.27 -45.21 9.05
CA CYS A 88 5.35 -46.32 9.31
C CYS A 88 4.50 -46.03 10.55
N GLU A 89 3.26 -46.55 10.59
CA GLU A 89 2.67 -47.38 11.67
C GLU A 89 1.31 -47.90 11.16
N GLU A 90 1.04 -49.17 11.42
CA GLU A 90 -0.13 -49.93 10.96
C GLU A 90 -1.45 -49.43 11.58
N GLY A 91 -2.54 -49.47 10.81
CA GLY A 91 -3.88 -49.15 11.33
C GLY A 91 -4.97 -49.12 10.25
N THR A 92 -5.55 -50.28 10.00
CA THR A 92 -6.83 -50.59 9.31
C THR A 92 -7.80 -49.41 9.08
N THR A 93 -8.11 -49.09 7.83
CA THR A 93 -9.44 -49.29 7.20
C THR A 93 -9.47 -48.76 5.77
N ALA A 94 -10.23 -49.49 4.94
CA ALA A 94 -10.42 -49.29 3.52
C ALA A 94 -10.95 -47.90 3.14
N ASN A 95 -10.25 -47.22 2.24
CA ASN A 95 -10.77 -46.75 0.94
C ASN A 95 -9.71 -45.88 0.26
N ARG A 96 -8.91 -46.51 -0.60
CA ARG A 96 -8.10 -45.78 -1.58
C ARG A 96 -8.81 -45.92 -2.92
N PRO A 97 -9.26 -44.82 -3.58
CA PRO A 97 -9.81 -44.96 -4.91
C PRO A 97 -8.69 -45.45 -5.83
N VAL A 98 -8.99 -46.58 -6.47
CA VAL A 98 -8.22 -47.20 -7.55
C VAL A 98 -7.84 -46.16 -8.59
N SER A 99 -6.63 -46.29 -9.13
CA SER A 99 -6.10 -45.50 -10.25
C SER A 99 -7.17 -45.20 -11.29
N VAL A 100 -7.62 -43.95 -11.32
CA VAL A 100 -8.65 -43.48 -12.25
C VAL A 100 -8.00 -43.22 -13.63
N PRO A 101 -8.62 -43.64 -14.74
CA PRO A 101 -8.16 -43.34 -16.10
C PRO A 101 -7.88 -41.84 -16.28
N GLY A 102 -6.81 -41.51 -17.03
CA GLY A 102 -6.22 -40.16 -17.06
C GLY A 102 -7.17 -39.00 -17.42
N SER A 103 -8.30 -39.27 -18.09
CA SER A 103 -9.28 -38.25 -18.47
C SER A 103 -10.07 -37.69 -17.29
N GLU A 104 -10.50 -38.50 -16.33
CA GLU A 104 -11.30 -38.03 -15.19
C GLU A 104 -10.45 -37.30 -14.14
N ARG A 105 -9.18 -37.68 -13.97
CA ARG A 105 -8.22 -36.95 -13.12
C ARG A 105 -7.97 -35.53 -13.63
N LEU A 106 -7.89 -35.36 -14.96
CA LEU A 106 -7.79 -34.05 -15.59
C LEU A 106 -9.07 -33.23 -15.40
N VAL A 107 -10.25 -33.83 -15.53
CA VAL A 107 -11.53 -33.15 -15.26
C VAL A 107 -11.61 -32.68 -13.80
N ALA A 108 -11.20 -33.51 -12.85
CA ALA A 108 -11.13 -33.13 -11.45
C ALA A 108 -10.14 -31.97 -11.20
N MET A 109 -8.96 -32.00 -11.82
CA MET A 109 -7.98 -30.91 -11.74
C MET A 109 -8.50 -29.61 -12.38
N ILE A 110 -9.17 -29.68 -13.53
CA ILE A 110 -9.79 -28.51 -14.18
C ILE A 110 -10.90 -27.93 -13.28
N GLY A 111 -11.68 -28.80 -12.64
CA GLY A 111 -12.70 -28.39 -11.67
C GLY A 111 -12.09 -27.64 -10.48
N TRP A 112 -11.04 -28.19 -9.87
CA TRP A 112 -10.32 -27.53 -8.78
C TRP A 112 -9.70 -26.21 -9.22
N MET A 113 -9.07 -26.16 -10.40
CA MET A 113 -8.49 -24.93 -10.95
C MET A 113 -9.55 -23.83 -11.12
N LYS A 114 -10.74 -24.16 -11.64
CA LYS A 114 -11.85 -23.21 -11.76
C LYS A 114 -12.32 -22.68 -10.41
N THR A 115 -12.43 -23.55 -9.40
CA THR A 115 -12.83 -23.09 -8.04
C THR A 115 -11.81 -22.14 -7.42
N LEU A 116 -10.52 -22.31 -7.74
CA LEU A 116 -9.48 -21.37 -7.32
C LEU A 116 -9.58 -20.04 -8.07
N ASP A 117 -9.80 -20.06 -9.39
CA ASP A 117 -10.01 -18.84 -10.19
C ASP A 117 -11.24 -18.06 -9.71
N ASP A 118 -12.36 -18.75 -9.45
CA ASP A 118 -13.58 -18.13 -8.92
C ASP A 118 -13.33 -17.48 -7.55
N SER A 119 -12.56 -18.16 -6.69
CA SER A 119 -12.17 -17.63 -5.38
C SER A 119 -11.29 -16.39 -5.52
N LEU A 120 -10.35 -16.37 -6.47
CA LEU A 120 -9.49 -15.22 -6.74
C LEU A 120 -10.28 -14.02 -7.25
N MET A 121 -11.20 -14.24 -8.20
CA MET A 121 -12.08 -13.18 -8.72
C MET A 121 -12.99 -12.61 -7.63
N GLN A 122 -13.50 -13.48 -6.75
CA GLN A 122 -14.32 -13.05 -5.62
C GLN A 122 -13.52 -12.18 -4.65
N LEU A 123 -12.26 -12.55 -4.37
CA LEU A 123 -11.39 -11.77 -3.50
C LEU A 123 -11.06 -10.40 -4.13
N ASP A 124 -10.75 -10.36 -5.43
CA ASP A 124 -10.50 -9.11 -6.17
C ASP A 124 -11.72 -8.17 -6.11
N LYS A 125 -12.93 -8.72 -6.28
CA LYS A 125 -14.17 -7.96 -6.13
C LYS A 125 -14.32 -7.39 -4.72
N GLN A 126 -14.09 -8.19 -3.68
CA GLN A 126 -14.17 -7.75 -2.28
C GLN A 126 -13.17 -6.61 -1.99
N VAL A 127 -11.94 -6.74 -2.48
CA VAL A 127 -10.91 -5.68 -2.34
C VAL A 127 -11.36 -4.40 -3.04
N LYS A 128 -11.89 -4.49 -4.26
CA LYS A 128 -12.39 -3.32 -5.01
C LYS A 128 -13.59 -2.66 -4.33
N ASP A 129 -14.52 -3.45 -3.77
CA ASP A 129 -15.64 -2.93 -3.00
C ASP A 129 -15.17 -2.21 -1.73
N LEU A 130 -14.20 -2.79 -1.01
CA LEU A 130 -13.62 -2.17 0.19
C LEU A 130 -12.93 -0.83 -0.12
N VAL A 131 -12.19 -0.76 -1.23
CA VAL A 131 -11.55 0.49 -1.68
C VAL A 131 -12.60 1.54 -2.05
N ARG A 132 -13.67 1.16 -2.77
CA ARG A 132 -14.78 2.08 -3.07
C ARG A 132 -15.44 2.61 -1.81
N GLU A 133 -15.66 1.75 -0.82
CA GLU A 133 -16.25 2.15 0.45
C GLU A 133 -15.35 3.10 1.23
N GLN A 134 -14.04 2.85 1.27
CA GLN A 134 -13.06 3.74 1.87
C GLN A 134 -13.13 5.14 1.24
N ILE A 135 -13.13 5.22 -0.10
CA ILE A 135 -13.25 6.49 -0.83
C ILE A 135 -14.56 7.20 -0.49
N SER A 136 -15.68 6.46 -0.42
CA SER A 136 -16.98 7.03 -0.05
C SER A 136 -17.00 7.55 1.38
N ARG A 137 -16.39 6.82 2.33
CA ARG A 137 -16.25 7.26 3.73
C ARG A 137 -15.40 8.52 3.84
N GLU A 138 -14.29 8.58 3.11
CA GLU A 138 -13.42 9.76 3.07
C GLU A 138 -14.13 10.98 2.45
N ALA A 139 -14.84 10.80 1.34
CA ALA A 139 -15.65 11.87 0.73
C ALA A 139 -16.72 12.41 1.70
N GLY A 140 -17.40 11.53 2.43
CA GLY A 140 -18.35 11.91 3.48
C GLY A 140 -17.68 12.73 4.60
N ASN A 141 -16.51 12.30 5.08
CA ASN A 141 -15.75 13.03 6.09
C ASN A 141 -15.30 14.42 5.62
N VAL A 142 -14.89 14.55 4.35
CA VAL A 142 -14.53 15.85 3.76
C VAL A 142 -15.74 16.77 3.71
N ALA A 143 -16.90 16.27 3.30
CA ALA A 143 -18.14 17.05 3.27
C ALA A 143 -18.56 17.52 4.68
N LEU A 144 -18.43 16.67 5.70
CA LEU A 144 -18.70 17.04 7.09
C LEU A 144 -17.72 18.09 7.61
N LYS A 145 -16.42 17.95 7.32
CA LYS A 145 -15.41 18.96 7.67
C LYS A 145 -15.71 20.31 7.02
N LYS A 146 -16.15 20.31 5.76
CA LYS A 146 -16.55 21.52 5.05
C LYS A 146 -17.75 22.20 5.73
N ARG A 147 -18.83 21.45 6.00
CA ARG A 147 -20.01 21.99 6.69
C ARG A 147 -19.70 22.52 8.09
N LYS A 148 -18.80 21.84 8.82
CA LYS A 148 -18.33 22.31 10.12
C LYS A 148 -17.60 23.65 10.01
N ALA A 149 -16.67 23.76 9.06
CA ALA A 149 -15.94 25.01 8.82
C ALA A 149 -16.89 26.16 8.41
N GLU A 150 -17.88 25.89 7.56
CA GLU A 150 -18.92 26.87 7.20
C GLU A 150 -19.72 27.32 8.42
N ALA A 151 -20.12 26.39 9.30
CA ALA A 151 -20.83 26.72 10.53
C ALA A 151 -19.95 27.52 11.53
N ASP A 152 -18.67 27.19 11.63
CA ASP A 152 -17.71 27.92 12.49
C ASP A 152 -17.51 29.37 11.99
N VAL A 153 -17.48 29.57 10.66
CA VAL A 153 -17.44 30.92 10.06
C VAL A 153 -18.72 31.69 10.37
N GLN A 154 -19.89 31.10 10.15
CA GLN A 154 -21.17 31.74 10.46
C GLN A 154 -21.29 32.10 11.95
N LYS A 155 -20.81 31.22 12.83
CA LYS A 155 -20.77 31.48 14.26
C LYS A 155 -19.88 32.68 14.58
N ALA A 156 -18.68 32.74 14.00
CA ALA A 156 -17.77 33.87 14.21
C ALA A 156 -18.36 35.19 13.68
N GLU A 157 -19.03 35.17 12.53
CA GLU A 157 -19.73 36.35 11.99
C GLU A 157 -20.83 36.86 12.94
N LEU A 158 -21.64 35.95 13.51
CA LEU A 158 -22.65 36.30 14.49
C LEU A 158 -22.04 36.84 15.79
N GLU A 159 -20.94 36.27 16.27
CA GLU A 159 -20.23 36.79 17.45
C GLU A 159 -19.72 38.23 17.21
N VAL A 160 -19.23 38.53 16.01
CA VAL A 160 -18.83 39.89 15.63
C VAL A 160 -20.02 40.84 15.60
N GLU A 161 -21.17 40.41 15.06
CA GLU A 161 -22.39 41.22 15.02
C GLU A 161 -22.90 41.50 16.44
N VAL A 162 -22.99 40.47 17.29
CA VAL A 162 -23.40 40.60 18.70
C VAL A 162 -22.47 41.55 19.44
N ALA A 163 -21.15 41.47 19.21
CA ALA A 163 -20.20 42.40 19.82
C ALA A 163 -20.40 43.84 19.33
N ARG A 164 -20.77 44.05 18.06
CA ARG A 164 -21.09 45.36 17.50
C ARG A 164 -22.36 45.94 18.11
N ASP A 165 -23.41 45.14 18.22
CA ASP A 165 -24.67 45.57 18.82
C ASP A 165 -24.54 45.83 20.31
N LEU A 166 -23.78 45.02 21.05
CA LEU A 166 -23.45 45.32 22.45
C LEU A 166 -22.72 46.66 22.61
N LYS A 167 -21.81 47.00 21.70
CA LYS A 167 -21.16 48.33 21.71
C LYS A 167 -22.15 49.45 21.46
N ARG A 168 -23.06 49.28 20.48
CA ARG A 168 -24.13 50.26 20.20
C ARG A 168 -25.02 50.49 21.41
N VAL A 169 -25.45 49.42 22.07
CA VAL A 169 -26.29 49.48 23.27
C VAL A 169 -25.55 50.18 24.42
N LYS A 170 -24.28 49.84 24.68
CA LYS A 170 -23.49 50.50 25.72
C LYS A 170 -23.35 52.01 25.49
N VAL A 171 -23.06 52.43 24.26
CA VAL A 171 -22.99 53.85 23.91
C VAL A 171 -24.35 54.54 24.12
N ALA A 172 -25.44 53.90 23.71
CA ALA A 172 -26.79 54.43 23.93
C ALA A 172 -27.14 54.53 25.44
N GLU A 173 -26.76 53.54 26.23
CA GLU A 173 -26.97 53.53 27.68
C GLU A 173 -26.14 54.63 28.39
N GLU A 174 -24.86 54.76 28.06
CA GLU A 174 -23.98 55.81 28.60
C GLU A 174 -24.48 57.21 28.23
N THR A 175 -24.87 57.42 26.97
CA THR A 175 -25.43 58.70 26.51
C THR A 175 -26.76 59.02 27.20
N ALA A 176 -27.65 58.04 27.39
CA ALA A 176 -28.89 58.22 28.14
C ALA A 176 -28.64 58.58 29.61
N LEU A 177 -27.67 57.92 30.25
CA LEU A 177 -27.29 58.20 31.63
C LEU A 177 -26.66 59.60 31.77
N ALA A 178 -25.82 60.02 30.81
CA ALA A 178 -25.27 61.36 30.76
C ALA A 178 -26.36 62.43 30.57
N ARG A 179 -27.31 62.20 29.66
CA ARG A 179 -28.50 63.06 29.49
C ARG A 179 -29.29 63.20 30.79
N LYS A 180 -29.53 62.09 31.50
CA LYS A 180 -30.22 62.10 32.79
C LYS A 180 -29.47 62.96 33.82
N ARG A 181 -28.14 62.81 33.92
CA ARG A 181 -27.30 63.61 34.83
C ARG A 181 -27.37 65.11 34.54
N LEU A 182 -27.35 65.51 33.27
CA LEU A 182 -27.46 66.93 32.87
C LEU A 182 -28.84 67.49 33.20
N LYS A 183 -29.89 66.70 32.99
CA LYS A 183 -31.26 67.06 33.36
C LYS A 183 -31.43 67.25 34.87
N ASP A 184 -30.87 66.34 35.66
CA ASP A 184 -30.88 66.42 37.13
C ASP A 184 -30.10 67.64 37.65
N ALA A 185 -29.11 68.13 36.89
CA ALA A 185 -28.37 69.36 37.17
C ALA A 185 -29.09 70.65 36.73
N GLY A 186 -30.30 70.56 36.14
CA GLY A 186 -31.12 71.71 35.75
C GLY A 186 -30.83 72.30 34.37
N ILE A 187 -30.08 71.60 33.52
CA ILE A 187 -29.78 72.03 32.15
C ILE A 187 -31.02 71.84 31.26
N SER A 188 -31.29 72.79 30.35
CA SER A 188 -32.47 72.73 29.47
C SER A 188 -32.36 71.59 28.44
N GLN A 189 -33.51 71.09 27.97
CA GLN A 189 -33.53 69.99 27.01
C GLN A 189 -32.85 70.35 25.68
N GLU A 190 -32.96 71.61 25.25
CA GLU A 190 -32.34 72.12 24.02
C GLU A 190 -30.80 72.11 24.11
N GLU A 191 -30.24 72.51 25.26
CA GLU A 191 -28.79 72.49 25.50
C GLU A 191 -28.27 71.04 25.57
N ILE A 192 -29.02 70.13 26.20
CA ILE A 192 -28.68 68.70 26.24
C ILE A 192 -28.68 68.09 24.84
N ASP A 193 -29.69 68.39 24.02
CA ASP A 193 -29.80 67.87 22.65
C ASP A 193 -28.71 68.44 21.72
N ALA A 194 -28.23 69.67 21.99
CA ALA A 194 -27.11 70.28 21.26
C ALA A 194 -25.75 69.64 21.60
N ILE A 195 -25.53 69.23 22.86
CA ILE A 195 -24.25 68.65 23.33
C ILE A 195 -24.22 67.12 23.10
N LEU A 196 -25.33 66.44 23.36
CA LEU A 196 -25.49 64.99 23.23
C LEU A 196 -26.68 64.70 22.33
N PRO A 197 -26.45 64.56 21.01
CA PRO A 197 -27.52 64.24 20.06
C PRO A 197 -28.25 62.96 20.50
N ALA A 198 -29.57 62.95 20.34
CA ALA A 198 -30.36 61.75 20.62
C ALA A 198 -29.85 60.60 19.74
N ALA A 199 -29.66 59.42 20.34
CA ALA A 199 -29.29 58.22 19.61
C ALA A 199 -30.36 57.95 18.54
N ARG A 200 -29.95 57.86 17.27
CA ARG A 200 -30.81 57.39 16.17
C ARG A 200 -30.83 55.87 16.11
#